data_AF-A0A936MJP2-F1
#
_entry.id   AF-A0A936MJP2-F1
#
_cell.length_a   1.000
_cell.length_b   1.000
_cell.length_c   1.000
_cell.angle_alpha   90.00
_cell.angle_beta   90.00
_cell.angle_gamma   90.00
#
_symmetry.space_group_name_H-M   'P 1'
#
loop_
_entity.id
_entity.type
_entity.pdbx_description
1 polymer ?
#
loop_
_entity_poly.entity_id
_entity_poly.type
_entity_poly.pdbx_seq_one_letter_code
_entity_poly.pdbx_strand_id
1 'polypeptide(L)' 'MNLHLLKGRVTDGRLVIDAPVQLPEGTQVDVAIVDPGDNLDAVERAHLDNMLAQSWAQARAGQTRPANELLDRLRRKR' A
#
# COMPACT_ATOMS: atom_id res chain seq x y z
N MET A 1 4.85 3.67 17.47
CA MET A 1 5.38 4.69 16.54
C MET A 1 4.17 5.39 15.94
N ASN A 2 3.92 6.66 16.27
CA ASN A 2 2.76 7.39 15.74
C ASN A 2 3.13 8.03 14.41
N LEU A 3 2.33 7.77 13.38
CA LEU A 3 2.51 8.36 12.05
C LEU A 3 1.68 9.64 11.96
N HIS A 4 2.34 10.77 11.72
CA HIS A 4 1.67 12.03 11.39
C HIS A 4 1.88 12.31 9.90
N LEU A 5 0.78 12.35 9.15
CA LEU A 5 0.77 12.62 7.71
C LEU A 5 0.60 14.12 7.46
N LEU A 6 1.60 14.75 6.86
CA LEU A 6 1.56 16.14 6.41
C LEU A 6 1.57 16.18 4.88
N LYS A 7 0.77 17.09 4.30
CA LYS A 7 0.78 17.33 2.85
C LYS A 7 1.74 18.47 2.55
N GLY A 8 2.66 18.22 1.62
CA GLY A 8 3.55 19.24 1.06
C GLY A 8 3.40 19.34 -0.45
N ARG A 9 3.97 20.40 -1.02
CA ARG A 9 4.10 20.60 -2.46
C ARG A 9 5.54 20.99 -2.79
N VAL A 10 6.05 20.50 -3.91
CA VAL A 10 7.33 20.96 -4.47
C VAL A 10 7.10 22.27 -5.23
N THR A 11 7.79 23.33 -4.82
CA THR A 11 7.79 24.65 -5.49
C THR A 11 9.25 25.05 -5.70
N ASP A 12 9.64 25.36 -6.93
CA ASP A 12 11.02 25.73 -7.30
C ASP A 12 12.09 24.77 -6.75
N GLY A 13 11.82 23.46 -6.85
CA GLY A 13 12.73 22.40 -6.38
C GLY A 13 12.78 22.24 -4.86
N ARG A 14 11.90 22.91 -4.10
CA ARG A 14 11.84 22.84 -2.63
C ARG A 14 10.54 22.22 -2.17
N LEU A 15 10.60 21.29 -1.22
CA LEU A 15 9.41 20.78 -0.54
C LEU A 15 8.91 21.84 0.45
N VAL A 16 7.70 22.33 0.23
CA VAL A 16 7.00 23.28 1.10
C VAL A 16 5.87 22.54 1.81
N ILE A 17 5.89 22.55 3.15
CA ILE A 17 4.83 22.03 4.00
C ILE A 17 4.24 23.22 4.76
N ASP A 18 3.02 23.61 4.40
CA ASP A 18 2.28 24.67 5.08
C ASP A 18 1.21 24.03 5.96
N ALA A 19 1.64 23.59 7.15
CA ALA A 19 0.78 22.96 8.13
C ALA A 19 1.21 23.37 9.55
N PRO A 20 0.25 23.65 10.46
CA PRO A 20 0.59 23.94 11.84
C PRO A 20 1.18 22.70 12.54
N VAL A 21 2.31 22.88 13.23
CA VAL A 21 2.95 21.83 14.04
C VAL A 21 3.18 22.32 15.46
N GLN A 22 2.99 21.44 16.44
CA GLN A 22 3.26 21.70 17.86
C GLN A 22 4.53 20.98 18.27
N LEU A 23 5.66 21.43 17.70
CA LEU A 23 7.00 20.92 18.01
C LEU A 23 7.84 22.04 18.60
N PRO A 24 8.78 21.74 19.52
CA PRO A 24 9.74 22.73 20.00
C PRO A 24 10.54 23.35 18.86
N GLU A 25 10.94 24.61 19.04
CA GLU A 25 11.83 25.29 18.10
C GLU A 25 13.13 24.50 17.91
N GLY A 26 13.64 24.43 16.67
CA GLY A 26 14.83 23.66 16.32
C GLY A 26 14.65 22.14 16.24
N THR A 27 13.42 21.62 16.38
CA THR A 27 13.15 20.19 16.20
C THR A 27 13.47 19.75 14.76
N GLN A 28 14.40 18.81 14.61
CA GLN A 28 14.66 18.15 13.33
C GLN A 28 13.62 17.06 13.08
N VAL A 29 13.09 16.99 11.85
CA VAL A 29 12.13 15.99 11.43
C VAL A 29 12.64 15.24 10.20
N ASP A 30 12.45 13.92 10.20
CA ASP A 30 12.68 13.10 9.01
C ASP A 30 11.42 13.11 8.14
N VAL A 31 11.59 13.37 6.85
CA VAL A 31 10.49 13.34 5.88
C VAL A 31 10.63 12.08 5.04
N ALA A 32 9.62 11.21 5.09
CA ALA A 32 9.48 10.10 4.17
C ALA A 32 8.47 10.45 3.07
N ILE A 33 8.81 10.15 1.82
CA ILE A 33 7.83 10.18 0.74
C ILE A 33 6.91 8.99 0.95
N VAL A 34 5.63 9.27 1.15
CA VAL A 34 4.60 8.24 1.15
C VAL A 34 4.33 7.89 -0.30
N ASP A 35 4.97 6.83 -0.78
CA ASP A 35 4.61 6.23 -2.06
C ASP A 35 3.30 5.45 -1.87
N PRO A 36 2.18 5.85 -2.51
CA PRO A 36 0.96 5.05 -2.50
C PRO A 36 1.08 3.78 -3.36
N GLY A 37 2.17 3.63 -4.11
CA GLY A 37 2.50 2.44 -4.87
C GLY A 37 2.70 1.21 -3.99
N ASP A 38 2.58 0.04 -4.60
CA ASP A 38 2.77 -1.25 -3.97
C ASP A 38 4.25 -1.63 -3.80
N ASN A 39 5.17 -0.68 -4.06
CA ASN A 39 6.62 -0.87 -4.11
C ASN A 39 7.07 -2.01 -5.03
N LEU A 40 6.25 -2.40 -6.01
CA LEU A 40 6.63 -3.44 -6.95
C LEU A 40 7.56 -2.86 -8.02
N ASP A 41 8.64 -3.57 -8.28
CA ASP A 41 9.44 -3.29 -9.47
C ASP A 41 8.69 -3.72 -10.75
N ALA A 42 9.28 -3.42 -11.91
CA ALA A 42 8.65 -3.72 -13.20
C ALA A 42 8.41 -5.24 -13.42
N VAL A 43 9.28 -6.09 -12.88
CA VAL A 43 9.19 -7.55 -13.00
C VAL A 43 8.09 -8.06 -12.06
N GLU A 44 8.06 -7.59 -10.83
CA GLU A 44 7.06 -7.93 -9.83
C GLU A 44 5.66 -7.48 -10.25
N ARG A 45 5.53 -6.27 -10.82
CA ARG A 45 4.28 -5.77 -11.40
C ARG A 45 3.80 -6.67 -12.54
N ALA A 46 4.68 -7.01 -13.49
CA ALA A 46 4.33 -7.89 -14.60
C ALA A 46 3.91 -9.29 -14.12
N HIS A 47 4.59 -9.81 -13.09
CA HIS A 47 4.23 -11.07 -12.47
C HIS A 47 2.84 -11.01 -11.83
N LEU A 48 2.54 -9.96 -11.05
CA LEU A 48 1.22 -9.77 -10.44
C LEU A 48 0.11 -9.63 -11.49
N ASP A 49 0.34 -8.86 -12.55
CA ASP A 49 -0.64 -8.69 -13.62
C ASP A 49 -0.96 -10.02 -14.31
N ASN A 50 0.06 -10.85 -14.55
CA ASN A 50 -0.11 -12.19 -15.08
C ASN A 50 -0.92 -13.09 -14.13
N MET A 51 -0.63 -13.06 -12.83
CA MET A 51 -1.38 -13.83 -11.83
C MET A 51 -2.84 -13.38 -11.73
N LEU A 52 -3.11 -12.06 -11.79
CA LEU A 52 -4.46 -11.51 -11.77
C LEU A 52 -5.25 -11.94 -13.00
N ALA A 53 -4.63 -11.89 -14.19
CA ALA A 53 -5.25 -12.35 -15.43
C ALA A 53 -5.61 -13.84 -15.38
N GLN A 54 -4.70 -14.68 -14.88
CA GLN A 54 -4.94 -16.11 -14.70
C GLN A 54 -6.06 -16.38 -13.69
N SER A 55 -6.01 -15.75 -12.52
CA SER A 55 -7.03 -15.86 -11.47
C SER A 55 -8.41 -15.45 -11.99
N TRP A 56 -8.47 -14.37 -12.79
CA TRP A 56 -9.71 -13.92 -13.41
C TRP A 56 -10.26 -14.91 -14.43
N ALA A 57 -9.40 -15.52 -15.25
CA ALA A 57 -9.80 -16.57 -16.18
C ALA A 57 -10.35 -17.82 -15.46
N GLN A 58 -9.70 -18.23 -14.36
CA GLN A 58 -10.16 -19.34 -13.52
C GLN A 58 -11.53 -19.04 -12.89
N ALA A 59 -11.71 -17.82 -12.36
CA ALA A 59 -12.98 -17.39 -11.79
C ALA A 59 -14.11 -17.42 -12.84
N ARG A 60 -13.85 -16.93 -14.05
CA ARG A 60 -14.81 -16.99 -15.17
C ARG A 60 -15.13 -18.43 -15.60
N ALA A 61 -14.16 -19.33 -15.52
CA ALA A 61 -14.35 -20.76 -15.80
C ALA A 61 -15.03 -21.52 -14.64
N GLY A 62 -15.45 -20.84 -13.57
CA GLY A 62 -16.10 -21.45 -12.42
C GLY A 62 -15.15 -22.20 -11.50
N GLN A 63 -13.83 -22.07 -11.68
CA GLN A 63 -12.79 -22.70 -10.85
C GLN A 63 -12.61 -21.93 -9.53
N THR A 64 -13.72 -21.66 -8.85
CA THR A 64 -13.76 -20.98 -7.56
C THR A 64 -14.07 -21.97 -6.44
N ARG A 65 -13.84 -21.55 -5.20
CA ARG A 65 -14.27 -22.30 -4.02
C ARG A 65 -15.16 -21.44 -3.14
N PRO A 66 -16.15 -22.02 -2.44
CA PRO A 66 -16.96 -21.29 -1.48
C PRO A 66 -16.11 -20.65 -0.37
N ALA A 67 -16.40 -19.39 -0.03
CA ALA A 67 -15.63 -18.65 0.96
C ALA A 67 -15.75 -19.25 2.38
N ASN A 68 -16.92 -19.77 2.74
CA ASN A 68 -17.17 -20.43 4.02
C ASN A 68 -16.25 -21.65 4.22
N GLU A 69 -16.06 -22.47 3.20
CA GLU A 69 -15.18 -23.65 3.26
C GLU A 69 -13.73 -23.24 3.60
N LEU A 70 -13.24 -22.16 2.98
CA LEU A 70 -11.91 -21.61 3.27
C LEU A 70 -11.82 -21.07 4.71
N LEU A 71 -12.80 -20.30 5.15
CA LEU A 71 -12.82 -19.69 6.48
C LEU A 71 -12.85 -20.75 7.58
N ASP A 72 -13.67 -21.79 7.42
CA ASP A 72 -13.76 -22.90 8.37
C ASP A 72 -12.43 -23.65 8.47
N ARG A 73 -11.74 -23.86 7.34
CA ARG A 73 -10.41 -24.47 7.34
C ARG A 73 -9.37 -23.62 8.08
N LEU A 74 -9.39 -22.29 7.92
CA LEU A 74 -8.44 -21.40 8.59
C LEU A 74 -8.71 -21.32 10.10
N ARG A 75 -9.97 -21.35 10.53
CA ARG A 75 -10.35 -21.39 11.95
C ARG A 75 -9.87 -22.65 12.65
N ARG A 76 -9.90 -23.80 11.98
CA ARG A 76 -9.38 -25.08 12.52
C ARG A 76 -7.86 -25.14 12.68
N LYS A 77 -7.11 -24.19 12.11
CA LYS A 77 -5.64 -24.14 12.18
C LYS A 77 -5.09 -23.18 13.26
N ARG A 78 -5.96 -22.47 13.98
CA ARG A 78 -5.60 -21.62 15.14
C ARG A 78 -5.91 -22.36 16.43
#